data_AF-A0A518BXJ4-F1
#
_entry.id   AF-A0A518BXJ4-F1
#
_cell.length_a   1.000
_cell.length_b   1.000
_cell.length_c   1.000
_cell.angle_alpha   90.00
_cell.angle_beta   90.00
_cell.angle_gamma   90.00
#
_symmetry.space_group_name_H-M   'P 1'
#
loop_
_entity.id
_entity.type
_entity.pdbx_description
1 polymer ?
#
loop_
_entity_poly.entity_id
_entity_poly.type
_entity_poly.pdbx_seq_one_letter_code
_entity_poly.pdbx_strand_id
1 'polypeptide(L)'
;MSLAQWASGVTMSAADGRERFPVPRQIVTELDLNEFLAVAEDLTTRRHLNANLRRYLSTISILIVEYQQREGYLSKHTATGVEALKLLKQSNHLTQQDLAEILQTSRSNVGRILTQKGRITADHARRLADHFQLRADLFLE
;
A
#
# COMPACT_ATOMS: atom_id res chain seq x y z
N MET A 1 -4.04 -21.72 -0.75
CA MET A 1 -5.39 -21.67 -0.15
C MET A 1 -6.02 -20.36 -0.62
N SER A 2 -7.13 -20.45 -1.36
CA SER A 2 -7.78 -19.30 -2.00
C SER A 2 -8.54 -18.44 -0.99
N LEU A 3 -8.39 -17.11 -1.07
CA LEU A 3 -9.10 -16.10 -0.27
C LEU A 3 -10.64 -16.15 -0.41
N ALA A 4 -11.16 -16.95 -1.33
CA ALA A 4 -12.60 -17.13 -1.55
C ALA A 4 -13.36 -17.81 -0.38
N GLN A 5 -12.65 -18.45 0.58
CA GLN A 5 -13.32 -19.20 1.65
C GLN A 5 -13.69 -18.39 2.91
N TRP A 6 -13.26 -17.12 3.01
CA TRP A 6 -13.54 -16.27 4.18
C TRP A 6 -14.72 -15.30 3.95
N ALA A 7 -15.30 -15.30 2.75
CA ALA A 7 -16.47 -14.49 2.39
C ALA A 7 -17.81 -15.12 2.80
N SER A 8 -17.82 -16.10 3.71
CA SER A 8 -19.02 -16.83 4.14
C SER A 8 -20.00 -16.01 5.02
N GLY A 9 -19.73 -14.72 5.24
CA GLY A 9 -20.67 -13.76 5.84
C GLY A 9 -21.39 -12.85 4.86
N VAL A 10 -20.87 -12.66 3.64
CA VAL A 10 -21.51 -11.81 2.62
C VAL A 10 -22.43 -12.70 1.79
N THR A 11 -23.63 -12.95 2.29
CA THR A 11 -24.68 -13.58 1.50
C THR A 11 -25.10 -12.64 0.37
N MET A 12 -24.43 -12.74 -0.79
CA MET A 12 -24.95 -12.28 -2.08
C MET A 12 -26.13 -13.16 -2.49
N SER A 13 -27.23 -13.08 -1.75
CA SER A 13 -28.52 -13.62 -2.17
C SER A 13 -29.56 -12.54 -1.94
N ALA A 14 -29.88 -11.82 -3.02
CA ALA A 14 -31.03 -10.93 -3.05
C ALA A 14 -31.96 -11.40 -4.16
N ALA A 15 -32.89 -12.29 -3.80
CA ALA A 15 -34.07 -12.64 -4.60
C ALA A 15 -35.05 -11.44 -4.78
N ASP A 16 -34.66 -10.22 -4.39
CA ASP A 16 -35.49 -9.00 -4.38
C ASP A 16 -34.76 -7.78 -5.00
N GLY A 17 -33.64 -7.98 -5.71
CA GLY A 17 -32.96 -6.91 -6.47
C GLY A 17 -32.34 -5.75 -5.66
N ARG A 18 -32.34 -5.83 -4.32
CA ARG A 18 -31.71 -4.85 -3.42
C ARG A 18 -30.38 -5.41 -2.89
N GLU A 19 -29.27 -4.86 -3.38
CA GLU A 19 -27.93 -5.14 -2.84
C GLU A 19 -27.89 -4.75 -1.35
N ARG A 20 -27.53 -5.70 -0.48
CA ARG A 20 -27.39 -5.46 0.96
C ARG A 20 -25.92 -5.28 1.28
N PHE A 21 -25.55 -4.07 1.67
CA PHE A 21 -24.24 -3.74 2.22
C PHE A 21 -24.31 -3.67 3.75
N PRO A 22 -23.20 -3.95 4.45
CA PRO A 22 -23.12 -3.70 5.89
C PRO A 22 -23.44 -2.23 6.20
N VAL A 23 -24.12 -2.00 7.32
CA VAL A 23 -24.42 -0.62 7.75
C VAL A 23 -23.11 0.05 8.14
N PRO A 24 -22.79 1.25 7.63
CA PRO A 24 -21.59 1.97 8.03
C PRO A 24 -21.58 2.20 9.54
N ARG A 25 -20.54 1.71 10.20
CA ARG A 25 -20.34 1.76 11.65
C ARG A 25 -18.86 1.90 11.94
N GLN A 26 -18.52 2.37 13.13
CA GLN A 26 -17.12 2.46 13.53
C GLN A 26 -16.43 1.09 13.40
N ILE A 27 -15.26 1.08 12.78
CA ILE A 27 -14.42 -0.11 12.64
C ILE A 27 -13.59 -0.24 13.91
N VAL A 28 -13.75 -1.37 14.61
CA VAL A 28 -13.08 -1.62 15.89
C VAL A 28 -12.27 -2.91 15.88
N THR A 29 -12.54 -3.79 14.92
CA THR A 29 -11.79 -5.03 14.73
C THR A 29 -11.27 -5.18 13.29
N GLU A 30 -10.29 -6.06 13.11
CA GLU A 30 -9.79 -6.43 11.79
C GLU A 30 -10.84 -7.17 10.95
N LEU A 31 -11.79 -7.87 11.59
CA LEU A 31 -12.93 -8.48 10.90
C LEU A 31 -13.83 -7.42 10.26
N ASP A 32 -14.14 -6.34 11.01
CA ASP A 32 -14.90 -5.20 10.48
C ASP A 32 -14.15 -4.54 9.31
N LEU A 33 -12.83 -4.37 9.45
CA LEU A 33 -11.99 -3.79 8.40
C LEU A 33 -12.08 -4.61 7.12
N ASN A 34 -11.92 -5.93 7.22
CA ASN A 34 -11.96 -6.84 6.07
C ASN A 34 -13.33 -6.83 5.38
N GLU A 35 -14.42 -6.77 6.16
CA GLU A 35 -15.79 -6.66 5.65
C GLU A 35 -15.96 -5.39 4.80
N PHE A 36 -15.54 -4.23 5.31
CA PHE A 36 -15.65 -2.97 4.58
C PHE A 36 -14.67 -2.85 3.40
N LEU A 37 -13.46 -3.41 3.51
CA LEU A 37 -12.50 -3.46 2.40
C LEU A 37 -13.04 -4.27 1.21
N ALA A 38 -13.64 -5.44 1.46
CA ALA A 38 -14.22 -6.26 0.40
C ALA A 38 -15.33 -5.52 -0.36
N VAL A 39 -16.16 -4.74 0.36
CA VAL A 39 -17.20 -3.93 -0.27
C VAL A 39 -16.60 -2.75 -1.04
N ALA A 40 -15.57 -2.10 -0.51
CA ALA A 40 -14.89 -1.01 -1.21
C ALA A 40 -14.22 -1.51 -2.51
N GLU A 41 -13.54 -2.65 -2.45
CA GLU A 41 -12.93 -3.32 -3.61
C GLU A 41 -14.00 -3.61 -4.68
N ASP A 42 -15.09 -4.29 -4.33
CA ASP A 42 -16.19 -4.54 -5.26
C ASP A 42 -16.69 -3.25 -5.92
N LEU A 43 -17.06 -2.23 -5.14
CA LEU A 43 -17.61 -0.98 -5.66
C LEU A 43 -16.62 -0.22 -6.55
N THR A 44 -15.32 -0.28 -6.26
CA THR A 44 -14.29 0.40 -7.08
C THR A 44 -14.05 -0.28 -8.43
N THR A 45 -14.34 -1.57 -8.57
CA THR A 45 -14.25 -2.26 -9.86
C THR A 45 -15.45 -2.01 -10.79
N ARG A 46 -16.56 -1.47 -10.27
CA ARG A 46 -17.78 -1.25 -11.06
C ARG A 46 -17.61 -0.07 -12.02
N ARG A 47 -17.97 -0.29 -13.29
CA ARG A 47 -17.92 0.75 -14.35
C ARG A 47 -18.79 1.97 -14.02
N HIS A 48 -19.93 1.77 -13.37
CA HIS A 48 -20.86 2.83 -13.02
C HIS A 48 -21.39 2.64 -11.59
N LEU A 49 -21.17 3.65 -10.76
CA LEU A 49 -21.80 3.78 -9.45
C LEU A 49 -22.93 4.80 -9.53
N ASN A 50 -24.04 4.57 -8.84
CA ASN A 50 -25.04 5.62 -8.64
C ASN A 50 -24.61 6.56 -7.50
N ALA A 51 -25.31 7.68 -7.31
CA ALA A 51 -24.96 8.68 -6.31
C ALA A 51 -24.98 8.14 -4.86
N ASN A 52 -25.86 7.18 -4.56
CA ASN A 52 -25.96 6.58 -3.23
C ASN A 52 -24.80 5.64 -2.95
N LEU A 53 -24.42 4.80 -3.92
CA LEU A 53 -23.24 3.93 -3.80
C LEU A 53 -21.94 4.72 -3.71
N ARG A 54 -21.82 5.85 -4.44
CA ARG A 54 -20.68 6.76 -4.28
C ARG A 54 -20.59 7.35 -2.88
N ARG A 55 -21.72 7.81 -2.32
CA ARG A 55 -21.78 8.32 -0.94
C ARG A 55 -21.45 7.23 0.07
N TYR A 56 -22.00 6.05 -0.11
CA TYR A 56 -21.71 4.89 0.73
C TYR A 56 -20.21 4.55 0.70
N LEU A 57 -19.62 4.41 -0.49
CA LEU A 57 -18.18 4.15 -0.67
C LEU A 57 -17.34 5.21 0.03
N SER A 58 -17.66 6.50 -0.17
CA SER A 58 -16.98 7.60 0.51
C SER A 58 -17.04 7.46 2.04
N THR A 59 -18.20 7.11 2.60
CA THR A 59 -18.36 6.94 4.05
C THR A 59 -17.49 5.80 4.57
N ILE A 60 -17.56 4.61 3.93
CA ILE A 60 -16.78 3.46 4.41
C ILE A 60 -15.27 3.66 4.21
N SER A 61 -14.84 4.39 3.16
CA SER A 61 -13.44 4.75 2.98
C SER A 61 -12.90 5.62 4.12
N ILE A 62 -13.69 6.56 4.62
CA ILE A 62 -13.31 7.38 5.79
C ILE A 62 -13.12 6.48 7.02
N LEU A 63 -14.04 5.55 7.26
CA LEU A 63 -13.99 4.62 8.40
C LEU A 63 -12.78 3.67 8.34
N ILE A 64 -12.47 3.16 7.13
CA ILE A 64 -11.28 2.33 6.87
C ILE A 64 -10.01 3.11 7.21
N VAL A 65 -9.88 4.34 6.71
CA VAL A 65 -8.70 5.18 6.94
C VAL A 65 -8.54 5.53 8.42
N GLU A 66 -9.64 5.87 9.11
CA GLU A 66 -9.63 6.16 10.55
C GLU A 66 -9.07 4.96 11.35
N TYR A 67 -9.58 3.75 11.08
CA TYR A 67 -9.09 2.53 11.72
C TYR A 67 -7.60 2.28 11.43
N GLN A 68 -7.21 2.36 10.15
CA GLN A 68 -5.83 2.13 9.73
C GLN A 68 -4.85 3.11 10.36
N GLN A 69 -5.25 4.38 10.53
CA GLN A 69 -4.46 5.38 11.25
C GLN A 69 -4.33 5.03 12.74
N ARG A 70 -5.45 4.73 13.41
CA ARG A 70 -5.46 4.40 14.84
C ARG A 70 -4.60 3.19 15.18
N GLU A 71 -4.67 2.14 14.37
CA GLU A 71 -3.91 0.90 14.55
C GLU A 71 -2.48 0.97 13.97
N GLY A 72 -2.09 2.14 13.44
CA GLY A 72 -0.76 2.40 12.89
C GLY A 72 -0.44 1.63 11.61
N TYR A 73 -1.42 1.13 10.86
CA TYR A 73 -1.18 0.46 9.57
C TYR A 73 -0.44 1.37 8.58
N LEU A 74 -0.76 2.67 8.56
CA LEU A 74 -0.07 3.63 7.69
C LEU A 74 1.40 3.84 8.07
N SER A 75 1.77 3.58 9.34
CA SER A 75 3.16 3.64 9.83
C SER A 75 3.88 2.28 9.75
N LYS A 76 3.13 1.16 9.76
CA LYS A 76 3.68 -0.21 9.62
C LYS A 76 4.07 -0.54 8.17
N HIS A 77 3.57 0.21 7.19
CA HIS A 77 3.78 -0.04 5.75
C HIS A 77 4.60 1.04 5.04
N THR A 78 5.26 1.95 5.76
CA THR A 78 6.34 2.74 5.14
C THR A 78 7.47 1.77 4.82
N ALA A 79 7.55 1.37 3.56
CA ALA A 79 8.69 0.64 3.04
C ALA A 79 9.95 1.37 3.51
N THR A 80 10.85 0.63 4.15
CA THR A 80 12.15 1.17 4.55
C THR A 80 12.82 1.82 3.34
N GLY A 81 13.70 2.80 3.55
CA GLY A 81 14.42 3.43 2.45
C GLY A 81 15.14 2.40 1.56
N VAL A 82 15.57 1.29 2.17
CA VAL A 82 16.16 0.13 1.48
C VAL A 82 15.12 -0.68 0.68
N GLU A 83 13.91 -0.88 1.20
CA GLU A 83 12.81 -1.53 0.47
C GLU A 83 12.36 -0.68 -0.72
N ALA A 84 12.22 0.63 -0.54
CA ALA A 84 11.96 1.55 -1.65
C ALA A 84 13.03 1.43 -2.74
N LEU A 85 14.31 1.40 -2.37
CA LEU A 85 15.42 1.19 -3.30
C LEU A 85 15.35 -0.17 -4.02
N LYS A 86 14.98 -1.25 -3.33
CA LYS A 86 14.80 -2.58 -3.94
C LYS A 86 13.68 -2.58 -4.98
N LEU A 87 12.55 -1.94 -4.67
CA LEU A 87 11.43 -1.80 -5.60
C LEU A 87 11.80 -0.97 -6.82
N LEU A 88 12.50 0.15 -6.64
CA LEU A 88 12.98 0.98 -7.75
C LEU A 88 13.97 0.21 -8.63
N LYS A 89 14.92 -0.51 -8.03
CA LYS A 89 15.84 -1.38 -8.75
C LYS A 89 15.10 -2.41 -9.60
N GLN A 90 14.09 -3.08 -9.03
CA GLN A 90 13.33 -4.12 -9.73
C GLN A 90 12.46 -3.54 -10.85
N SER A 91 11.73 -2.46 -10.57
CA SER A 91 10.81 -1.83 -11.54
C SER A 91 11.53 -1.17 -12.71
N ASN A 92 12.75 -0.67 -12.49
CA ASN A 92 13.59 -0.07 -13.54
C ASN A 92 14.60 -1.06 -14.14
N HIS A 93 14.52 -2.36 -13.79
CA HIS A 93 15.44 -3.41 -14.25
C HIS A 93 16.94 -3.11 -14.03
N LEU A 94 17.26 -2.35 -12.98
CA LEU A 94 18.62 -1.93 -12.68
C LEU A 94 19.45 -3.07 -12.08
N THR A 95 20.71 -3.15 -12.50
CA THR A 95 21.73 -3.99 -11.89
C THR A 95 22.31 -3.31 -10.64
N GLN A 96 23.12 -4.03 -9.87
CA GLN A 96 23.87 -3.39 -8.77
C GLN A 96 24.95 -2.44 -9.28
N GLN A 97 25.41 -2.61 -10.51
CA GLN A 97 26.41 -1.74 -11.12
C GLN A 97 25.78 -0.40 -11.48
N ASP A 98 24.59 -0.40 -12.07
CA ASP A 98 23.87 0.84 -12.41
C ASP A 98 23.57 1.66 -11.14
N LEU A 99 23.13 1.00 -10.07
CA LEU A 99 22.96 1.66 -8.77
C LEU A 99 24.26 2.21 -8.20
N ALA A 100 25.39 1.54 -8.43
CA ALA A 100 26.69 2.01 -7.98
C ALA A 100 27.10 3.29 -8.70
N GLU A 101 26.78 3.39 -9.99
CA GLU A 101 26.99 4.59 -10.81
C GLU A 101 26.09 5.75 -10.35
N ILE A 102 24.80 5.50 -10.11
CA ILE A 102 23.85 6.49 -9.57
C ILE A 102 24.31 7.02 -8.21
N LEU A 103 24.71 6.11 -7.31
CA LEU A 103 25.13 6.44 -5.96
C LEU A 103 26.59 6.93 -5.87
N GLN A 104 27.33 6.90 -6.97
CA GLN A 104 28.78 7.17 -7.04
C GLN A 104 29.57 6.43 -5.95
N THR A 105 29.31 5.12 -5.84
CA THR A 105 29.94 4.25 -4.85
C THR A 105 30.34 2.91 -5.46
N SER A 106 30.94 2.01 -4.69
CA SER A 106 31.30 0.69 -5.19
C SER A 106 30.09 -0.25 -5.25
N ARG A 107 30.08 -1.17 -6.23
CA ARG A 107 29.07 -2.26 -6.32
C ARG A 107 28.98 -3.07 -5.02
N SER A 108 30.10 -3.28 -4.33
CA SER A 108 30.12 -3.96 -3.02
C SER A 108 29.35 -3.17 -1.95
N ASN A 109 29.50 -1.83 -1.92
CA ASN A 109 28.76 -0.98 -1.00
C ASN A 109 27.25 -1.01 -1.30
N VAL A 110 26.85 -1.00 -2.57
CA VAL A 110 25.44 -1.20 -2.98
C VAL A 110 24.92 -2.53 -2.47
N GLY A 111 25.68 -3.62 -2.60
CA GLY A 111 25.31 -4.93 -2.05
C GLY A 111 25.09 -4.91 -0.53
N ARG A 112 25.90 -4.15 0.22
CA ARG A 112 25.72 -3.95 1.66
C ARG A 112 24.46 -3.16 2.00
N ILE A 113 24.16 -2.10 1.25
CA ILE A 113 22.94 -1.29 1.42
C ILE A 113 21.70 -2.17 1.17
N LEU A 114 21.67 -2.92 0.06
CA LEU A 114 20.54 -3.78 -0.29
C LEU A 114 20.30 -4.93 0.69
N THR A 115 21.33 -5.34 1.45
CA THR A 115 21.22 -6.39 2.48
C THR A 115 20.97 -5.83 3.89
N GLN A 116 20.65 -4.54 4.02
CA GLN A 116 20.46 -3.81 5.29
C GLN A 116 21.68 -3.90 6.24
N LYS A 117 22.85 -4.29 5.73
CA LYS A 117 24.14 -4.25 6.46
C LYS A 117 24.88 -2.90 6.28
N GLY A 118 24.25 -1.97 5.57
CA GLY A 118 24.68 -0.60 5.38
C GLY A 118 23.48 0.35 5.42
N ARG A 119 23.68 1.59 5.89
CA ARG A 119 22.66 2.63 5.89
C ARG A 119 22.71 3.43 4.60
N ILE A 120 21.55 3.90 4.13
CA ILE A 120 21.48 4.96 3.14
C ILE A 120 21.87 6.26 3.84
N THR A 121 22.89 6.95 3.33
CA THR A 121 23.34 8.24 3.87
C THR A 121 22.51 9.37 3.25
N ALA A 122 22.57 10.56 3.82
CA ALA A 122 21.94 11.75 3.24
C ALA A 122 22.41 12.03 1.79
N ASP A 123 23.68 11.74 1.48
CA ASP A 123 24.20 11.90 0.12
C ASP A 123 23.63 10.87 -0.85
N HIS A 124 23.57 9.58 -0.45
CA HIS A 124 22.91 8.55 -1.23
C HIS A 124 21.43 8.89 -1.48
N ALA A 125 20.71 9.32 -0.44
CA ALA A 125 19.30 9.69 -0.54
C ALA A 125 19.07 10.85 -1.52
N ARG A 126 19.94 11.87 -1.50
CA ARG A 126 19.88 12.98 -2.46
C ARG A 126 20.07 12.50 -3.91
N ARG A 127 21.07 11.65 -4.15
CA ARG A 127 21.33 11.11 -5.50
C ARG A 127 20.18 10.26 -6.03
N LEU A 128 19.57 9.45 -5.17
CA LEU A 128 18.39 8.67 -5.52
C LEU A 128 17.19 9.57 -5.80
N ALA A 129 16.97 10.59 -4.98
CA ALA A 129 15.93 11.59 -5.19
C ALA A 129 16.09 12.30 -6.54
N ASP A 130 17.30 12.75 -6.86
CA ASP A 130 17.60 13.43 -8.12
C ASP A 130 17.42 12.50 -9.33
N HIS A 131 17.89 11.25 -9.25
CA HIS A 131 17.78 10.30 -10.35
C HIS A 131 16.34 9.84 -10.61
N PHE A 132 15.59 9.49 -9.56
CA PHE A 132 14.23 8.97 -9.67
C PHE A 132 13.15 10.06 -9.62
N GLN A 133 13.53 11.33 -9.44
CA GLN A 133 12.61 12.46 -9.26
C GLN A 133 11.64 12.23 -8.09
N LEU A 134 12.18 11.74 -6.96
CA LEU A 134 11.45 11.47 -5.73
C LEU A 134 11.95 12.38 -4.61
N ARG A 135 11.23 12.41 -3.49
CA ARG A 135 11.69 13.13 -2.30
C ARG A 135 12.77 12.31 -1.57
N ALA A 136 13.82 12.98 -1.09
CA ALA A 136 14.94 12.32 -0.42
C ALA A 136 14.57 11.67 0.93
N ASP A 137 13.53 12.18 1.61
CA ASP A 137 13.03 11.63 2.87
C ASP A 137 12.45 10.21 2.72
N LEU A 138 12.06 9.80 1.52
CA LEU A 138 11.66 8.42 1.23
C LEU A 138 12.78 7.40 1.56
N PHE A 139 14.04 7.83 1.52
CA PHE A 139 15.20 6.94 1.69
C PHE A 139 15.87 7.06 3.06
N LEU A 140 15.36 7.91 3.95
CA LEU A 140 16.00 8.26 5.22
C LEU A 140 15.26 7.67 6.42
N GLU A 141 16.03 7.10 7.36
CA GLU A 141 15.58 6.50 8.64
C GLU A 141 16.53 6.80 9.80
#